data_AF-A0A6B0ZDW4-F1
#
_entry.id   AF-A0A6B0ZDW4-F1
#
_cell.length_a   1.000
_cell.length_b   1.000
_cell.length_c   1.000
_cell.angle_alpha   90.00
_cell.angle_beta   90.00
_cell.angle_gamma   90.00
#
_symmetry.space_group_name_H-M   'P 1'
#
loop_
_entity.id
_entity.type
_entity.pdbx_description
1 polymer ?
#
loop_
_entity_poly.entity_id
_entity_poly.type
_entity_poly.pdbx_seq_one_letter_code
_entity_poly.pdbx_strand_id
1 'polypeptide(L)'
;QSWLEANAVGLDVEVRDPDSRVLQIQGPKSLHVLDAAIGGGLSQDFKYFHADFFDVCGQRLWVSRTGWTGETGIEIYCNSGPEPTDHDALWDGLFACGEPFGMEFSSSSSMGLRRIESGILDNGTDIEGGLTPYGAGLGQFVKLDKGDFIGRDALETADRSQLLFGLVCATATPEAGMHVHFDGGPVGHMTAGSWSPTLDAGIGYVRFDEPLPGDDWNGKTVWLHDRNGTPHESTVDTLPFVDKEKQLPRVLWNDSGS
;
A
#
# COMPACT_ATOMS: atom_id res chain seq x y z
N GLN A 1 -3.06 26.99 0.01
CA GLN A 1 -3.84 26.52 1.17
C GLN A 1 -4.11 25.04 0.96
N SER A 2 -3.65 24.19 1.85
CA SER A 2 -3.90 22.75 1.79
C SER A 2 -5.37 22.44 2.10
N TRP A 3 -5.84 21.22 1.76
CA TRP A 3 -7.18 20.77 2.11
C TRP A 3 -7.42 20.80 3.63
N LEU A 4 -6.41 20.45 4.43
CA LEU A 4 -6.49 20.48 5.89
C LEU A 4 -6.64 21.92 6.41
N GLU A 5 -5.83 22.86 5.91
CA GLU A 5 -5.93 24.27 6.29
C GLU A 5 -7.28 24.89 5.91
N ALA A 6 -7.83 24.51 4.76
CA ALA A 6 -9.14 25.00 4.31
C ALA A 6 -10.28 24.53 5.22
N ASN A 7 -10.14 23.34 5.82
CA ASN A 7 -11.15 22.72 6.69
C ASN A 7 -10.85 22.89 8.19
N ALA A 8 -9.82 23.64 8.57
CA ALA A 8 -9.52 23.97 9.96
C ALA A 8 -10.38 25.13 10.51
N VAL A 9 -11.18 25.78 9.66
CA VAL A 9 -12.02 26.93 10.05
C VAL A 9 -13.01 26.51 11.14
N GLY A 10 -12.94 27.19 12.29
CA GLY A 10 -13.81 26.92 13.45
C GLY A 10 -13.31 25.80 14.37
N LEU A 11 -12.14 25.22 14.09
CA LEU A 11 -11.45 24.28 14.98
C LEU A 11 -10.31 24.97 15.73
N ASP A 12 -10.08 24.59 16.99
CA ASP A 12 -8.94 25.05 17.79
C ASP A 12 -7.72 24.15 17.53
N VAL A 13 -7.11 24.32 16.36
CA VAL A 13 -5.99 23.49 15.89
C VAL A 13 -4.97 24.31 15.11
N GLU A 14 -3.73 23.83 15.10
CA GLU A 14 -2.66 24.31 14.22
C GLU A 14 -2.30 23.21 13.22
N VAL A 15 -2.21 23.57 11.93
CA VAL A 15 -1.78 22.66 10.86
C VAL A 15 -0.38 23.08 10.41
N ARG A 16 0.58 22.15 10.47
CA ARG A 16 1.97 22.37 10.06
C ARG A 16 2.57 21.12 9.44
N ASP A 17 3.59 21.31 8.61
CA ASP A 17 4.47 20.22 8.18
C ASP A 17 5.33 19.76 9.37
N PRO A 18 5.49 18.45 9.60
CA PRO A 18 6.32 17.94 10.69
C PRO A 18 7.83 18.00 10.40
N ASP A 19 8.27 18.45 9.22
CA ASP A 19 9.67 18.44 8.76
C ASP A 19 10.28 17.04 8.89
N SER A 20 9.53 16.01 8.49
CA SER A 20 9.93 14.61 8.66
C SER A 20 10.48 14.00 7.36
N ARG A 21 11.39 13.04 7.50
CA ARG A 21 11.82 12.12 6.43
C ARG A 21 11.58 10.69 6.90
N VAL A 22 11.33 9.77 5.98
CA VAL A 22 11.01 8.38 6.33
C VAL A 22 11.92 7.42 5.57
N LEU A 23 12.38 6.40 6.28
CA LEU A 23 13.02 5.22 5.70
C LEU A 23 12.21 3.99 6.10
N GLN A 24 12.23 2.96 5.26
CA GLN A 24 11.51 1.72 5.51
C GLN A 24 12.49 0.55 5.54
N ILE A 25 12.32 -0.35 6.51
CA ILE A 25 12.98 -1.65 6.54
C ILE A 25 11.86 -2.69 6.39
N GLN A 26 11.89 -3.43 5.29
CA GLN A 26 10.80 -4.30 4.86
C GLN A 26 11.35 -5.71 4.61
N GLY A 27 10.58 -6.72 4.98
CA GLY A 27 10.96 -8.13 4.88
C GLY A 27 10.83 -8.87 6.21
N PRO A 28 10.90 -10.21 6.18
CA PRO A 28 10.61 -11.07 7.33
C PRO A 28 11.53 -10.86 8.54
N LYS A 29 12.74 -10.32 8.32
CA LYS A 29 13.70 -10.02 9.39
C LYS A 29 13.74 -8.55 9.80
N SER A 30 12.83 -7.70 9.30
CA SER A 30 12.79 -6.26 9.62
C SER A 30 12.68 -5.97 11.12
N LEU A 31 11.87 -6.74 11.85
CA LEU A 31 11.76 -6.60 13.31
C LEU A 31 13.05 -7.00 14.04
N HIS A 32 13.87 -7.90 13.46
CA HIS A 32 15.16 -8.28 14.04
C HIS A 32 16.17 -7.15 13.90
N VAL A 33 16.15 -6.47 12.76
CA VAL A 33 16.95 -5.26 12.57
C VAL A 33 16.53 -4.19 13.58
N LEU A 34 15.23 -3.98 13.81
CA LEU A 34 14.76 -3.03 14.81
C LEU A 34 15.22 -3.39 16.22
N ASP A 35 15.01 -4.64 16.64
CA ASP A 35 15.42 -5.10 17.97
C ASP A 35 16.92 -4.89 18.20
N ALA A 36 17.76 -5.25 17.22
CA ALA A 36 19.19 -4.98 17.28
C ALA A 36 19.50 -3.47 17.36
N ALA A 37 18.84 -2.65 16.52
CA ALA A 37 19.06 -1.21 16.45
C ALA A 37 18.66 -0.45 17.73
N ILE A 38 17.73 -0.99 18.53
CA ILE A 38 17.31 -0.41 19.82
C ILE A 38 18.09 -0.99 21.01
N GLY A 39 19.08 -1.86 20.78
CA GLY A 39 19.85 -2.52 21.84
C GLY A 39 19.15 -3.73 22.48
N GLY A 40 18.13 -4.27 21.83
CA GLY A 40 17.33 -5.42 22.25
C GLY A 40 16.12 -5.05 23.12
N GLY A 41 15.19 -5.99 23.24
CA GLY A 41 14.04 -5.87 24.14
C GLY A 41 12.78 -5.34 23.47
N LEU A 42 12.65 -5.48 22.15
CA LEU A 42 11.43 -5.16 21.43
C LEU A 42 10.24 -5.92 22.02
N SER A 43 9.20 -5.19 22.41
CA SER A 43 8.01 -5.77 23.02
C SER A 43 7.20 -6.58 22.00
N GLN A 44 6.68 -7.73 22.43
CA GLN A 44 5.68 -8.49 21.66
C GLN A 44 4.38 -7.70 21.42
N ASP A 45 4.12 -6.69 22.24
CA ASP A 45 2.97 -5.80 22.07
C ASP A 45 3.17 -4.77 20.96
N PHE A 46 4.34 -4.71 20.31
CA PHE A 46 4.55 -3.91 19.10
C PHE A 46 3.94 -4.62 17.87
N LYS A 47 2.61 -4.55 17.77
CA LYS A 47 1.79 -5.25 16.78
C LYS A 47 1.66 -4.44 15.49
N TYR A 48 1.21 -5.09 14.42
CA TYR A 48 0.98 -4.43 13.14
C TYR A 48 0.07 -3.20 13.31
N PHE A 49 0.43 -2.08 12.65
CA PHE A 49 -0.17 -0.75 12.83
C PHE A 49 0.04 -0.07 14.21
N HIS A 50 0.90 -0.60 15.09
CA HIS A 50 1.38 0.17 16.24
C HIS A 50 2.49 1.13 15.83
N ALA A 51 2.65 2.21 16.60
CA ALA A 51 3.76 3.13 16.48
C ALA A 51 4.15 3.64 17.86
N ASP A 52 5.45 3.83 18.08
CA ASP A 52 6.00 4.35 19.33
C ASP A 52 7.37 5.00 19.08
N PHE A 53 7.89 5.69 20.08
CA PHE A 53 9.25 6.19 20.06
C PHE A 53 10.24 5.16 20.58
N PHE A 54 11.33 4.98 19.84
CA PHE A 54 12.45 4.11 20.18
C PHE A 54 13.77 4.87 20.11
N ASP A 55 14.77 4.41 20.85
CA ASP A 55 16.15 4.90 20.75
C ASP A 55 16.91 4.07 19.72
N VAL A 56 16.67 4.37 18.43
CA VAL A 56 17.24 3.64 17.29
C VAL A 56 18.66 4.15 17.04
N CYS A 57 19.65 3.27 17.18
CA CYS A 57 21.07 3.62 17.00
C CYS A 57 21.48 4.84 17.84
N GLY A 58 20.91 4.97 19.05
CA GLY A 58 21.17 6.09 19.98
C GLY A 58 20.38 7.37 19.70
N GLN A 59 19.41 7.34 18.77
CA GLN A 59 18.59 8.50 18.40
C GLN A 59 17.11 8.22 18.68
N ARG A 60 16.44 9.14 19.41
CA ARG A 60 15.01 9.00 19.74
C ARG A 60 14.14 9.27 18.51
N LEU A 61 13.61 8.24 17.88
CA LEU A 61 12.86 8.31 16.63
C LEU A 61 11.48 7.68 16.76
N TRP A 62 10.50 8.22 16.03
CA TRP A 62 9.17 7.61 15.91
C TRP A 62 9.26 6.46 14.91
N VAL A 63 8.78 5.27 15.30
CA VAL A 63 8.80 4.07 14.47
C VAL A 63 7.39 3.49 14.43
N SER A 64 6.88 3.23 13.23
CA SER A 64 5.64 2.50 13.03
C SER A 64 5.88 1.12 12.46
N ARG A 65 5.03 0.17 12.84
CA ARG A 65 4.99 -1.16 12.24
C ARG A 65 4.05 -1.18 11.04
N THR A 66 4.49 -0.50 9.98
CA THR A 66 3.80 -0.31 8.70
C THR A 66 4.78 -0.41 7.54
N GLY A 67 4.27 -0.34 6.30
CA GLY A 67 5.11 -0.46 5.12
C GLY A 67 4.33 -0.53 3.82
N TRP A 68 5.04 -0.33 2.70
CA TRP A 68 4.47 -0.31 1.36
C TRP A 68 4.88 -1.52 0.52
N THR A 69 5.05 -2.69 1.16
CA THR A 69 5.47 -3.93 0.49
C THR A 69 4.58 -5.14 0.79
N GLY A 70 3.66 -5.04 1.76
CA GLY A 70 2.86 -6.15 2.27
C GLY A 70 3.61 -7.18 3.12
N GLU A 71 4.94 -7.05 3.24
CA GLU A 71 5.74 -7.87 4.13
C GLU A 71 5.66 -7.36 5.59
N THR A 72 6.21 -8.13 6.53
CA THR A 72 6.57 -7.56 7.83
C THR A 72 7.54 -6.39 7.60
N GLY A 73 7.30 -5.26 8.25
CA GLY A 73 8.09 -4.08 8.02
C GLY A 73 7.87 -3.00 9.07
N ILE A 74 8.78 -2.04 9.04
CA ILE A 74 8.74 -0.83 9.86
C ILE A 74 9.04 0.40 8.99
N GLU A 75 8.55 1.54 9.46
CA GLU A 75 8.92 2.86 8.96
C GLU A 75 9.54 3.66 10.11
N ILE A 76 10.70 4.27 9.86
CA ILE A 76 11.43 5.09 10.84
C ILE A 76 11.35 6.53 10.39
N TYR A 77 10.69 7.36 11.19
CA TYR A 77 10.46 8.78 10.91
C TYR A 77 11.58 9.60 11.56
N CYS A 78 12.40 10.18 10.70
CA CYS A 78 13.51 11.04 11.06
C CYS A 78 13.04 12.49 11.15
N ASN A 79 13.66 13.25 12.04
CA ASN A 79 13.40 14.67 12.25
C ASN A 79 14.38 15.50 11.39
N SER A 80 13.87 16.43 10.59
CA SER A 80 14.67 17.43 9.88
C SER A 80 14.45 18.85 10.43
N GLY A 81 13.73 18.97 11.54
CA GLY A 81 13.49 20.21 12.26
C GLY A 81 14.66 20.64 13.18
N PRO A 82 14.39 21.38 14.27
CA PRO A 82 15.42 21.98 15.13
C PRO A 82 16.36 20.99 15.83
N GLU A 83 15.92 19.76 16.03
CA GLU A 83 16.71 18.65 16.57
C GLU A 83 16.85 17.57 15.49
N PRO A 84 17.71 17.79 14.48
CA PRO A 84 17.77 16.93 13.32
C PRO A 84 18.37 15.58 13.68
N THR A 85 17.84 14.53 13.06
CA THR A 85 18.44 13.21 13.06
C THR A 85 19.80 13.26 12.35
N ASP A 86 20.81 12.65 12.96
CA ASP A 86 22.06 12.32 12.28
C ASP A 86 21.79 11.16 11.31
N HIS A 87 21.45 11.51 10.07
CA HIS A 87 21.03 10.55 9.05
C HIS A 87 22.15 9.60 8.62
N ASP A 88 23.39 10.08 8.59
CA ASP A 88 24.54 9.26 8.19
C ASP A 88 24.83 8.20 9.28
N ALA A 89 24.86 8.63 10.55
CA ALA A 89 25.01 7.70 11.68
C ALA A 89 23.84 6.71 11.79
N LEU A 90 22.62 7.16 11.53
CA LEU A 90 21.45 6.29 11.49
C LEU A 90 21.57 5.24 10.38
N TRP A 91 21.94 5.67 9.18
CA TRP A 91 22.11 4.78 8.02
C TRP A 91 23.16 3.70 8.29
N ASP A 92 24.36 4.11 8.71
CA ASP A 92 25.45 3.19 9.00
C ASP A 92 25.10 2.24 10.16
N GLY A 93 24.46 2.76 11.21
CA GLY A 93 24.00 1.98 12.35
C GLY A 93 22.96 0.92 11.97
N LEU A 94 21.97 1.28 11.15
CA LEU A 94 20.96 0.35 10.67
C LEU A 94 21.59 -0.74 9.78
N PHE A 95 22.50 -0.38 8.86
CA PHE A 95 23.20 -1.36 8.04
C PHE A 95 24.05 -2.32 8.86
N ALA A 96 24.77 -1.82 9.86
CA ALA A 96 25.52 -2.68 10.78
C ALA A 96 24.59 -3.63 11.57
N CYS A 97 23.41 -3.15 12.02
CA CYS A 97 22.43 -4.00 12.69
C CYS A 97 21.77 -5.02 11.75
N GLY A 98 21.62 -4.68 10.47
CA GLY A 98 20.97 -5.52 9.47
C GLY A 98 21.88 -6.56 8.79
N GLU A 99 23.20 -6.37 8.81
CA GLU A 99 24.18 -7.27 8.19
C GLU A 99 23.99 -8.74 8.61
N PRO A 100 23.82 -9.09 9.92
CA PRO A 100 23.61 -10.48 10.35
C PRO A 100 22.33 -11.12 9.79
N PHE A 101 21.39 -10.31 9.32
CA PHE A 101 20.10 -10.72 8.78
C PHE A 101 20.05 -10.65 7.25
N GLY A 102 21.18 -10.37 6.60
CA GLY A 102 21.27 -10.25 5.14
C GLY A 102 20.53 -9.02 4.61
N MET A 103 20.46 -7.94 5.39
CA MET A 103 19.82 -6.70 4.94
C MET A 103 20.62 -6.10 3.77
N GLU A 104 19.91 -5.75 2.70
CA GLU A 104 20.47 -5.12 1.51
C GLU A 104 19.75 -3.81 1.21
N PHE A 105 20.41 -2.92 0.47
CA PHE A 105 19.78 -1.73 -0.06
C PHE A 105 18.82 -2.09 -1.20
N SER A 106 17.63 -1.48 -1.20
CA SER A 106 16.69 -1.57 -2.31
C SER A 106 16.15 -0.20 -2.70
N SER A 107 15.89 -0.01 -3.99
CA SER A 107 15.30 1.21 -4.53
C SER A 107 13.77 1.14 -4.58
N SER A 108 13.12 2.28 -4.82
CA SER A 108 11.66 2.36 -4.98
C SER A 108 11.09 1.46 -6.08
N SER A 109 11.90 1.07 -7.08
CA SER A 109 11.44 0.19 -8.17
C SER A 109 11.14 -1.23 -7.71
N SER A 110 11.86 -1.78 -6.73
CA SER A 110 11.54 -3.10 -6.17
C SER A 110 10.25 -3.06 -5.36
N MET A 111 9.98 -1.94 -4.68
CA MET A 111 8.77 -1.73 -3.90
C MET A 111 7.53 -1.60 -4.79
N GLY A 112 7.68 -1.03 -5.99
CA GLY A 112 6.58 -0.86 -6.95
C GLY A 112 5.90 -2.17 -7.37
N LEU A 113 6.66 -3.27 -7.50
CA LEU A 113 6.05 -4.60 -7.72
C LEU A 113 5.37 -5.11 -6.44
N ARG A 114 6.06 -5.03 -5.29
CA ARG A 114 5.58 -5.60 -4.03
C ARG A 114 4.26 -4.98 -3.57
N ARG A 115 4.07 -3.67 -3.78
CA ARG A 115 2.81 -3.00 -3.49
C ARG A 115 1.67 -3.52 -4.37
N ILE A 116 1.95 -3.82 -5.65
CA ILE A 116 0.98 -4.38 -6.60
C ILE A 116 0.56 -5.77 -6.13
N GLU A 117 1.51 -6.67 -5.89
CA GLU A 117 1.26 -8.01 -5.34
C GLU A 117 0.42 -7.96 -4.07
N SER A 118 0.70 -6.98 -3.21
CA SER A 118 0.07 -6.80 -1.90
C SER A 118 -1.23 -5.99 -1.92
N GLY A 119 -1.74 -5.61 -3.10
CA GLY A 119 -3.00 -4.88 -3.20
C GLY A 119 -3.00 -3.52 -2.51
N ILE A 120 -1.84 -2.85 -2.43
CA ILE A 120 -1.70 -1.53 -1.81
C ILE A 120 -1.97 -0.46 -2.88
N LEU A 121 -2.98 0.37 -2.64
CA LEU A 121 -3.45 1.40 -3.55
C LEU A 121 -2.79 2.75 -3.28
N ASP A 122 -2.38 3.42 -4.35
CA ASP A 122 -1.86 4.79 -4.32
C ASP A 122 -2.93 5.81 -4.70
N ASN A 123 -2.98 6.91 -3.94
CA ASN A 123 -3.77 8.09 -4.32
C ASN A 123 -3.10 8.83 -5.49
N GLY A 124 -3.89 9.20 -6.50
CA GLY A 124 -3.43 9.85 -7.73
C GLY A 124 -2.99 8.89 -8.84
N THR A 125 -2.82 7.59 -8.53
CA THR A 125 -2.54 6.55 -9.53
C THR A 125 -3.70 5.56 -9.61
N ASP A 126 -4.05 4.91 -8.50
CA ASP A 126 -5.08 3.86 -8.47
C ASP A 126 -6.42 4.40 -7.97
N ILE A 127 -6.36 5.34 -7.02
CA ILE A 127 -7.51 6.08 -6.51
C ILE A 127 -7.43 7.49 -7.07
N GLU A 128 -8.39 7.86 -7.90
CA GLU A 128 -8.42 9.16 -8.56
C GLU A 128 -9.77 9.88 -8.38
N GLY A 129 -9.83 11.13 -8.85
CA GLY A 129 -11.06 11.92 -8.83
C GLY A 129 -12.21 11.19 -9.53
N GLY A 130 -13.35 11.09 -8.86
CA GLY A 130 -14.54 10.41 -9.37
C GLY A 130 -14.67 8.94 -8.99
N LEU A 131 -13.67 8.33 -8.34
CA LEU A 131 -13.82 7.01 -7.73
C LEU A 131 -14.20 7.16 -6.25
N THR A 132 -15.36 6.62 -5.87
CA THR A 132 -15.78 6.61 -4.46
C THR A 132 -14.98 5.57 -3.67
N PRO A 133 -14.90 5.67 -2.33
CA PRO A 133 -14.33 4.60 -1.51
C PRO A 133 -14.97 3.23 -1.76
N TYR A 134 -16.25 3.17 -2.12
CA TYR A 134 -16.91 1.91 -2.48
C TYR A 134 -16.39 1.37 -3.82
N GLY A 135 -16.31 2.23 -4.84
CA GLY A 135 -15.72 1.88 -6.14
C GLY A 135 -14.28 1.39 -6.02
N ALA A 136 -13.50 1.94 -5.09
CA ALA A 136 -12.13 1.52 -4.80
C ALA A 136 -12.03 0.22 -3.95
N GLY A 137 -13.14 -0.39 -3.53
CA GLY A 137 -13.13 -1.55 -2.61
C GLY A 137 -12.78 -1.20 -1.15
N LEU A 138 -12.77 0.09 -0.81
CA LEU A 138 -12.44 0.65 0.51
C LEU A 138 -13.68 0.93 1.37
N GLY A 139 -14.86 0.47 0.96
CA GLY A 139 -16.12 0.72 1.64
C GLY A 139 -16.14 0.32 3.12
N GLN A 140 -15.38 -0.70 3.51
CA GLN A 140 -15.26 -1.15 4.91
C GLN A 140 -14.73 -0.09 5.87
N PHE A 141 -13.95 0.88 5.35
CA PHE A 141 -13.38 2.00 6.12
C PHE A 141 -14.34 3.18 6.26
N VAL A 142 -15.47 3.19 5.53
CA VAL A 142 -16.50 4.23 5.64
C VAL A 142 -17.44 3.90 6.79
N LYS A 143 -17.42 4.73 7.84
CA LYS A 143 -18.34 4.63 8.99
C LYS A 143 -19.34 5.78 8.94
N LEU A 144 -20.52 5.54 8.36
CA LEU A 144 -21.58 6.56 8.21
C LEU A 144 -22.24 6.95 9.56
N ASP A 145 -22.09 6.09 10.55
CA ASP A 145 -22.66 6.20 11.90
C ASP A 145 -21.79 6.97 12.89
N LYS A 146 -20.54 7.34 12.52
CA LYS A 146 -19.62 8.08 13.40
C LYS A 146 -19.98 9.56 13.61
N GLY A 147 -21.09 10.03 13.01
CA GLY A 147 -21.47 11.43 12.93
C GLY A 147 -21.01 12.10 11.64
N ASP A 148 -21.00 13.43 11.64
CA ASP A 148 -20.72 14.23 10.45
C ASP A 148 -19.24 14.16 10.03
N PHE A 149 -19.00 14.06 8.73
CA PHE A 149 -17.69 14.22 8.10
C PHE A 149 -17.85 14.71 6.67
N ILE A 150 -16.81 15.31 6.11
CA ILE A 150 -16.86 15.88 4.76
C ILE A 150 -17.14 14.77 3.74
N GLY A 151 -18.21 14.91 2.97
CA GLY A 151 -18.65 13.91 1.98
C GLY A 151 -19.58 12.83 2.52
N ARG A 152 -19.97 12.85 3.81
CA ARG A 152 -20.90 11.88 4.41
C ARG A 152 -22.19 11.71 3.61
N ASP A 153 -22.91 12.80 3.36
CA ASP A 153 -24.22 12.75 2.69
C ASP A 153 -24.10 12.22 1.25
N ALA A 154 -23.02 12.59 0.55
CA ALA A 154 -22.73 12.05 -0.78
C ALA A 154 -22.46 10.54 -0.75
N LEU A 155 -21.74 10.04 0.27
CA LEU A 155 -21.48 8.61 0.47
C LEU A 155 -22.69 7.82 1.00
N GLU A 156 -23.68 8.49 1.58
CA GLU A 156 -24.91 7.86 2.06
C GLU A 156 -25.76 7.36 0.88
N THR A 157 -25.80 8.11 -0.22
CA THR A 157 -26.56 7.78 -1.44
C THR A 157 -25.71 7.27 -2.60
N ALA A 158 -24.39 7.16 -2.44
CA ALA A 158 -23.49 6.69 -3.49
C ALA A 158 -23.73 5.21 -3.83
N ASP A 159 -23.47 4.84 -5.08
CA ASP A 159 -23.36 3.45 -5.49
C ASP A 159 -22.25 2.76 -4.68
N ARG A 160 -22.56 1.56 -4.17
CA ARG A 160 -21.67 0.76 -3.33
C ARG A 160 -20.92 -0.33 -4.10
N SER A 161 -21.16 -0.42 -5.40
CA SER A 161 -20.49 -1.37 -6.28
C SER A 161 -18.99 -1.07 -6.38
N GLN A 162 -18.19 -2.12 -6.34
CA GLN A 162 -16.75 -2.03 -6.55
C GLN A 162 -16.45 -1.95 -8.06
N LEU A 163 -15.48 -1.11 -8.42
CA LEU A 163 -15.02 -0.90 -9.80
C LEU A 163 -13.52 -1.17 -9.96
N LEU A 164 -12.75 -1.15 -8.88
CA LEU A 164 -11.32 -1.43 -8.89
C LEU A 164 -11.06 -2.87 -8.44
N PHE A 165 -10.33 -3.64 -9.25
CA PHE A 165 -10.00 -5.04 -8.99
C PHE A 165 -8.54 -5.33 -9.38
N GLY A 166 -8.08 -6.53 -9.06
CA GLY A 166 -6.89 -7.10 -9.65
C GLY A 166 -7.19 -7.74 -11.02
N LEU A 167 -6.19 -7.80 -11.88
CA LEU A 167 -6.21 -8.53 -13.14
C LEU A 167 -4.93 -9.35 -13.26
N VAL A 168 -5.07 -10.62 -13.65
CA VAL A 168 -3.97 -11.57 -13.85
C VAL A 168 -3.96 -12.01 -15.31
N CYS A 169 -2.80 -11.91 -15.95
CA CYS A 169 -2.58 -12.24 -17.35
C CYS A 169 -1.32 -13.12 -17.48
N ALA A 170 -1.47 -14.33 -18.00
CA ALA A 170 -0.35 -15.26 -18.14
C ALA A 170 0.62 -14.91 -19.30
N THR A 171 0.18 -14.09 -20.26
CA THR A 171 0.88 -13.93 -21.55
C THR A 171 1.40 -12.52 -21.83
N ALA A 172 1.06 -11.55 -20.99
CA ALA A 172 1.50 -10.16 -21.14
C ALA A 172 1.61 -9.48 -19.77
N THR A 173 2.47 -8.47 -19.68
CA THR A 173 2.57 -7.61 -18.51
C THR A 173 1.60 -6.44 -18.65
N PRO A 174 0.61 -6.27 -17.75
CA PRO A 174 -0.26 -5.11 -17.76
C PRO A 174 0.53 -3.81 -17.51
N GLU A 175 0.11 -2.74 -18.16
CA GLU A 175 0.65 -1.39 -17.93
C GLU A 175 -0.49 -0.39 -17.84
N ALA A 176 -0.27 0.71 -17.11
CA ALA A 176 -1.25 1.79 -16.99
C ALA A 176 -1.73 2.29 -18.36
N GLY A 177 -3.04 2.46 -18.51
CA GLY A 177 -3.70 2.92 -19.73
C GLY A 177 -4.03 1.81 -20.75
N MET A 178 -3.59 0.57 -20.55
CA MET A 178 -4.06 -0.55 -21.38
C MET A 178 -5.56 -0.78 -21.17
N HIS A 179 -6.28 -1.07 -22.25
CA HIS A 179 -7.73 -1.27 -22.21
C HIS A 179 -8.09 -2.72 -21.88
N VAL A 180 -9.18 -2.89 -21.15
CA VAL A 180 -9.77 -4.19 -20.82
C VAL A 180 -11.12 -4.30 -21.53
N HIS A 181 -11.31 -5.40 -22.25
CA HIS A 181 -12.49 -5.66 -23.05
C HIS A 181 -13.30 -6.84 -22.48
N PHE A 182 -14.61 -6.74 -22.57
CA PHE A 182 -15.57 -7.79 -22.20
C PHE A 182 -16.80 -7.69 -23.13
N ASP A 183 -17.40 -8.82 -23.50
CA ASP A 183 -18.55 -8.91 -24.42
C ASP A 183 -18.39 -8.09 -25.73
N GLY A 184 -17.16 -8.03 -26.25
CA GLY A 184 -16.85 -7.41 -27.55
C GLY A 184 -16.59 -5.91 -27.51
N GLY A 185 -16.55 -5.27 -26.34
CA GLY A 185 -16.26 -3.84 -26.20
C GLY A 185 -15.32 -3.52 -25.02
N PRO A 186 -14.73 -2.31 -24.99
CA PRO A 186 -13.97 -1.84 -23.83
C PRO A 186 -14.91 -1.62 -22.64
N VAL A 187 -14.47 -2.04 -21.45
CA VAL A 187 -15.23 -1.94 -20.19
C VAL A 187 -14.44 -1.31 -19.05
N GLY A 188 -13.16 -0.99 -19.30
CA GLY A 188 -12.28 -0.42 -18.30
C GLY A 188 -10.85 -0.33 -18.81
N HIS A 189 -9.95 -0.03 -17.88
CA HIS A 189 -8.53 0.15 -18.16
C HIS A 189 -7.67 -0.22 -16.96
N MET A 190 -6.40 -0.52 -17.23
CA MET A 190 -5.39 -0.75 -16.22
C MET A 190 -4.93 0.58 -15.62
N THR A 191 -4.84 0.66 -14.29
CA THR A 191 -4.30 1.83 -13.56
C THR A 191 -2.84 1.62 -13.15
N ALA A 192 -2.45 0.36 -12.89
CA ALA A 192 -1.09 -0.04 -12.62
C ALA A 192 -0.86 -1.49 -13.07
N GLY A 193 0.39 -1.88 -13.28
CA GLY A 193 0.73 -3.27 -13.58
C GLY A 193 2.23 -3.55 -13.57
N SER A 194 2.57 -4.83 -13.43
CA SER A 194 3.93 -5.34 -13.42
C SER A 194 3.94 -6.85 -13.67
N TRP A 195 5.12 -7.40 -13.93
CA TRP A 195 5.32 -8.85 -13.94
C TRP A 195 5.57 -9.33 -12.51
N SER A 196 4.78 -10.28 -12.01
CA SER A 196 5.00 -10.92 -10.70
C SER A 196 5.81 -12.20 -10.86
N PRO A 197 7.05 -12.26 -10.34
CA PRO A 197 7.80 -13.50 -10.25
C PRO A 197 7.16 -14.51 -9.29
N THR A 198 6.41 -14.04 -8.28
CA THR A 198 5.73 -14.93 -7.32
C THR A 198 4.59 -15.71 -7.97
N LEU A 199 3.87 -15.09 -8.91
CA LEU A 199 2.74 -15.70 -9.60
C LEU A 199 3.08 -16.21 -11.01
N ASP A 200 4.28 -15.93 -11.50
CA ASP A 200 4.72 -16.20 -12.87
C ASP A 200 3.74 -15.67 -13.92
N ALA A 201 3.24 -14.46 -13.68
CA ALA A 201 2.22 -13.83 -14.50
C ALA A 201 2.31 -12.30 -14.45
N GLY A 202 1.79 -11.65 -15.47
CA GLY A 202 1.50 -10.22 -15.43
C GLY A 202 0.31 -9.95 -14.51
N ILE A 203 0.46 -9.00 -13.60
CA ILE A 203 -0.59 -8.58 -12.68
C ILE A 203 -0.75 -7.07 -12.70
N GLY A 204 -1.93 -6.59 -12.32
CA GLY A 204 -2.16 -5.16 -12.23
C GLY A 204 -3.54 -4.80 -11.74
N TYR A 205 -3.76 -3.53 -11.49
CA TYR A 205 -5.07 -3.04 -11.06
C TYR A 205 -5.87 -2.61 -12.27
N VAL A 206 -7.10 -3.09 -12.34
CA VAL A 206 -8.08 -2.73 -13.37
C VAL A 206 -9.18 -1.91 -12.75
N ARG A 207 -9.49 -0.78 -13.37
CA ARG A 207 -10.69 0.03 -13.07
C ARG A 207 -11.70 -0.18 -14.19
N PHE A 208 -12.87 -0.69 -13.83
CA PHE A 208 -14.03 -0.77 -14.71
C PHE A 208 -14.79 0.55 -14.73
N ASP A 209 -15.37 0.87 -15.87
CA ASP A 209 -16.14 2.11 -16.06
C ASP A 209 -17.49 2.05 -15.33
N GLU A 210 -18.10 0.86 -15.30
CA GLU A 210 -19.40 0.60 -14.67
C GLU A 210 -19.41 -0.77 -13.94
N PRO A 211 -20.31 -0.97 -12.97
CA PRO A 211 -20.53 -2.29 -12.37
C PRO A 211 -21.06 -3.28 -13.43
N LEU A 212 -20.72 -4.56 -13.29
CA LEU A 212 -21.25 -5.58 -14.19
C LEU A 212 -22.75 -5.79 -13.93
N PRO A 213 -23.65 -5.58 -14.91
CA PRO A 213 -25.08 -5.66 -14.66
C PRO A 213 -25.54 -7.06 -14.23
N GLY A 214 -26.08 -7.16 -13.00
CA GLY A 214 -26.64 -8.40 -12.46
C GLY A 214 -25.61 -9.43 -11.99
N ASP A 215 -24.34 -9.05 -11.90
CA ASP A 215 -23.23 -9.94 -11.53
C ASP A 215 -22.07 -9.14 -10.89
N ASP A 216 -20.91 -9.76 -10.69
CA ASP A 216 -19.69 -9.14 -10.18
C ASP A 216 -18.53 -9.33 -11.17
N TRP A 217 -17.60 -8.37 -11.23
CA TRP A 217 -16.42 -8.46 -12.09
C TRP A 217 -15.43 -9.53 -11.62
N ASN A 218 -15.39 -9.84 -10.33
CA ASN A 218 -14.50 -10.84 -9.75
C ASN A 218 -14.68 -12.22 -10.39
N GLY A 219 -13.57 -12.85 -10.78
CA GLY A 219 -13.54 -14.16 -11.43
C GLY A 219 -13.93 -14.16 -12.90
N LYS A 220 -14.25 -13.01 -13.51
CA LYS A 220 -14.55 -12.92 -14.94
C LYS A 220 -13.30 -13.07 -15.78
N THR A 221 -13.45 -13.77 -16.91
CA THR A 221 -12.47 -13.76 -17.99
C THR A 221 -12.71 -12.54 -18.86
N VAL A 222 -11.66 -11.74 -19.04
CA VAL A 222 -11.64 -10.48 -19.81
C VAL A 222 -10.46 -10.50 -20.77
N TRP A 223 -10.41 -9.54 -21.69
CA TRP A 223 -9.33 -9.41 -22.67
C TRP A 223 -8.54 -8.14 -22.40
N LEU A 224 -7.29 -8.28 -21.96
CA LEU A 224 -6.34 -7.18 -21.88
C LEU A 224 -5.77 -6.91 -23.27
N HIS A 225 -5.92 -5.69 -23.78
CA HIS A 225 -5.31 -5.29 -25.04
C HIS A 225 -3.97 -4.60 -24.77
N ASP A 226 -2.89 -5.17 -25.30
CA ASP A 226 -1.55 -4.55 -25.20
C ASP A 226 -1.47 -3.24 -26.02
N ARG A 227 -0.31 -2.56 -25.99
CA ARG A 227 -0.11 -1.31 -26.74
C ARG A 227 -0.22 -1.47 -28.26
N ASN A 228 -0.16 -2.70 -28.78
CA ASN A 228 -0.34 -3.01 -30.19
C ASN A 228 -1.79 -3.43 -30.53
N GLY A 229 -2.66 -3.49 -29.53
CA GLY A 229 -4.04 -3.96 -29.65
C GLY A 229 -4.19 -5.48 -29.63
N THR A 230 -3.12 -6.23 -29.35
CA THR A 230 -3.14 -7.69 -29.23
C THR A 230 -3.95 -8.08 -27.99
N PRO A 231 -5.00 -8.91 -28.14
CA PRO A 231 -5.80 -9.35 -27.00
C PRO A 231 -5.11 -10.48 -26.25
N HIS A 232 -5.08 -10.37 -24.92
CA HIS A 232 -4.58 -11.37 -23.99
C HIS A 232 -5.68 -11.76 -23.02
N GLU A 233 -6.04 -13.04 -23.01
CA GLU A 233 -6.99 -13.58 -22.04
C GLU A 233 -6.45 -13.35 -20.62
N SER A 234 -7.29 -12.77 -19.77
CA SER A 234 -6.95 -12.38 -18.40
C SER A 234 -8.10 -12.69 -17.46
N THR A 235 -7.80 -12.89 -16.18
CA THR A 235 -8.79 -13.15 -15.15
C THR A 235 -8.83 -11.99 -14.17
N VAL A 236 -10.03 -11.49 -13.87
CA VAL A 236 -10.25 -10.52 -12.81
C VAL A 236 -10.19 -11.24 -11.46
N ASP A 237 -9.48 -10.66 -10.49
CA ASP A 237 -9.30 -11.22 -9.16
C ASP A 237 -9.46 -10.12 -8.08
N THR A 238 -9.68 -10.57 -6.85
CA THR A 238 -9.65 -9.76 -5.64
C THR A 238 -8.23 -9.31 -5.29
N LEU A 239 -8.11 -8.21 -4.56
CA LEU A 239 -6.85 -7.78 -3.94
C LEU A 239 -6.77 -8.24 -2.48
N PRO A 240 -5.57 -8.56 -1.95
CA PRO A 240 -4.27 -8.58 -2.65
C PRO A 240 -4.12 -9.79 -3.58
N PHE A 241 -3.07 -9.87 -4.40
CA PHE A 241 -2.82 -11.07 -5.21
C PHE A 241 -2.09 -12.16 -4.42
N VAL A 242 -1.11 -11.75 -3.61
CA VAL A 242 -0.37 -12.60 -2.68
C VAL A 242 -0.82 -12.29 -1.26
N ASP A 243 -0.84 -13.32 -0.39
CA ASP A 243 -1.27 -13.18 1.01
C ASP A 243 -2.68 -12.58 1.14
N LYS A 244 -3.68 -13.26 0.58
CA LYS A 244 -5.10 -12.86 0.57
C LYS A 244 -5.64 -12.51 1.97
N GLU A 245 -5.12 -13.16 3.00
CA GLU A 245 -5.51 -12.97 4.40
C GLU A 245 -4.69 -11.89 5.13
N LYS A 246 -3.66 -11.32 4.48
CA LYS A 246 -2.73 -10.31 5.04
C LYS A 246 -2.07 -10.78 6.35
N GLN A 247 -1.57 -12.02 6.36
CA GLN A 247 -0.89 -12.64 7.50
C GLN A 247 0.59 -12.24 7.60
N LEU A 248 1.28 -12.08 6.47
CA LEU A 248 2.70 -11.73 6.43
C LEU A 248 3.05 -10.46 7.22
N PRO A 249 2.32 -9.34 7.13
CA PRO A 249 2.65 -8.15 7.90
C PRO A 249 2.30 -8.29 9.40
N ARG A 250 1.52 -9.30 9.77
CA ARG A 250 0.99 -9.53 11.12
C ARG A 250 1.81 -10.51 11.97
N VAL A 251 2.85 -11.13 11.39
CA VAL A 251 3.75 -12.05 12.10
C VAL A 251 4.28 -11.42 13.39
N LEU A 252 4.14 -12.11 14.52
CA LEU A 252 4.61 -11.59 15.80
C LEU A 252 6.14 -11.58 15.86
N TRP A 253 6.70 -10.68 16.66
CA TRP A 253 8.15 -10.53 16.83
C TRP A 253 8.85 -11.88 17.08
N ASN A 254 8.37 -12.68 18.02
CA ASN A 254 8.97 -13.97 18.36
C ASN A 254 8.78 -15.07 17.30
N ASP A 255 7.81 -14.90 16.41
CA ASP A 255 7.50 -15.86 15.34
C ASP A 255 8.23 -15.50 14.03
N SER A 256 8.84 -14.31 13.95
CA SER A 256 9.57 -13.85 12.76
C SER A 256 10.92 -14.57 12.53
N GLY A 257 11.25 -15.54 13.39
CA GLY A 257 12.53 -16.25 13.43
C GLY A 257 12.72 -17.37 12.41
N SER A 258 11.66 -17.88 11.77
CA SER A 258 11.77 -18.89 10.69
C SER A 258 12.22 -18.30 9.36
#